data_AF-A0A2U2SAF6-F1
#
_entry.id   AF-A0A2U2SAF6-F1
#
_cell.length_a   1.000
_cell.length_b   1.000
_cell.length_c   1.000
_cell.angle_alpha   90.00
_cell.angle_beta   90.00
_cell.angle_gamma   90.00
#
_symmetry.space_group_name_H-M   'P 1'
#
loop_
_entity.id
_entity.type
_entity.pdbx_description
1 polymer ?
#
loop_
_entity_poly.entity_id
_entity_poly.type
_entity_poly.pdbx_seq_one_letter_code
_entity_poly.pdbx_strand_id
1 'polypeptide(L)' 'MGRWCNYPWGYLLTGVVGFVFGALLLYVMENLLSAPNPSTLYYRQMQLLFVALVICVISVILFAGGLWGLVSRRLSKR' A
#
# COMPACT_ATOMS: atom_id res chain seq x y z
N MET A 1 -24.56 5.92 9.56
CA MET A 1 -23.48 5.58 8.60
C MET A 1 -22.16 6.24 9.03
N GLY A 2 -21.10 5.43 9.16
CA GLY A 2 -19.70 5.82 8.94
C GLY A 2 -18.98 6.77 9.92
N ARG A 3 -18.66 6.32 11.15
CA ARG A 3 -17.62 6.94 12.01
C ARG A 3 -16.22 7.03 11.38
N TRP A 4 -16.05 6.46 10.19
CA TRP A 4 -14.84 6.44 9.36
C TRP A 4 -14.49 7.83 8.78
N CYS A 5 -15.45 8.75 8.72
CA CYS A 5 -15.22 10.10 8.19
C CYS A 5 -14.41 11.03 9.13
N ASN A 6 -14.07 10.57 10.35
CA ASN A 6 -13.44 11.42 11.36
C ASN A 6 -11.91 11.56 11.25
N TYR A 7 -11.21 10.64 10.57
CA TYR A 7 -9.75 10.64 10.46
C TYR A 7 -9.24 10.48 9.02
N PRO A 8 -9.55 11.40 8.09
CA PRO A 8 -9.05 11.33 6.71
C PRO A 8 -7.51 11.31 6.64
N TRP A 9 -6.85 11.95 7.60
CA TRP A 9 -5.40 11.91 7.79
C TRP A 9 -4.87 10.51 8.12
N GLY A 10 -5.63 9.71 8.87
CA GLY A 10 -5.27 8.32 9.19
C GLY A 10 -5.21 7.45 7.93
N TYR A 11 -6.22 7.56 7.06
CA TYR A 11 -6.24 6.81 5.79
C TYR A 11 -5.12 7.22 4.84
N LEU A 12 -4.78 8.51 4.78
CA LEU A 12 -3.65 8.97 3.97
C LEU A 12 -2.32 8.44 4.51
N LEU A 13 -2.09 8.54 5.83
CA LEU A 13 -0.87 8.03 6.46
C LEU A 13 -0.74 6.52 6.25
N THR A 14 -1.80 5.75 6.49
CA THR A 14 -1.78 4.30 6.26
C THR A 14 -1.55 3.95 4.80
N GLY A 15 -2.14 4.73 3.86
CA GLY A 15 -1.88 4.57 2.43
C GLY A 15 -0.42 4.83 2.06
N VAL A 16 0.19 5.91 2.56
CA VAL A 16 1.60 6.22 2.28
C VAL A 16 2.53 5.17 2.92
N VAL A 17 2.30 4.81 4.18
CA VAL A 17 3.12 3.80 4.88
C VAL A 17 3.03 2.45 4.18
N GLY A 18 1.83 2.02 3.78
CA GLY A 18 1.65 0.78 3.03
C GLY A 18 2.36 0.81 1.68
N PHE A 19 2.32 1.94 0.97
CA PHE A 19 3.02 2.09 -0.31
C PHE A 19 4.54 2.02 -0.14
N VAL A 20 5.09 2.68 0.90
CA VAL A 20 6.52 2.60 1.24
C VAL A 20 6.93 1.17 1.58
N PHE A 21 6.10 0.45 2.34
CA PHE A 21 6.33 -0.97 2.65
C PHE A 21 6.32 -1.85 1.39
N GLY A 22 5.37 -1.65 0.48
CA GLY A 22 5.31 -2.36 -0.79
C GLY A 22 6.56 -2.10 -1.66
N ALA A 23 6.99 -0.84 -1.74
CA ALA A 23 8.20 -0.45 -2.48
C ALA A 23 9.48 -1.04 -1.87
N LEU A 24 9.61 -1.03 -0.54
CA LEU A 24 10.71 -1.69 0.18
C LEU A 24 10.74 -3.19 -0.10
N LEU A 25 9.58 -3.85 -0.14
CA LEU A 25 9.49 -5.27 -0.44
C LEU A 25 10.03 -5.58 -1.84
N LEU A 26 9.63 -4.78 -2.83
CA LEU A 26 10.13 -4.91 -4.21
C LEU A 26 11.64 -4.67 -4.29
N TYR A 27 12.15 -3.66 -3.58
CA TYR A 27 13.58 -3.38 -3.52
C TYR A 27 14.39 -4.55 -2.92
N VAL A 28 13.88 -5.16 -1.84
CA VAL A 28 14.50 -6.34 -1.22
C VAL A 28 14.47 -7.54 -2.16
N MET A 29 13.37 -7.75 -2.89
CA MET A 29 13.27 -8.82 -3.88
C MET A 29 14.27 -8.69 -5.02
N GLU A 30 14.56 -7.46 -5.44
CA GLU A 30 15.47 -7.18 -6.55
C GLU A 30 16.94 -7.27 -6.11
N ASN A 31 17.27 -6.75 -4.93
CA ASN A 31 18.67 -6.55 -4.53
C ASN A 31 19.21 -7.52 -3.46
N LEU A 32 18.35 -8.08 -2.60
CA LEU A 32 18.77 -8.88 -1.46
C LEU A 32 18.34 -10.35 -1.56
N LEU A 33 17.41 -10.69 -2.44
CA LEU A 33 16.89 -12.04 -2.55
C LEU A 33 17.93 -12.95 -3.23
N SER A 34 18.67 -13.68 -2.42
CA SER A 34 19.56 -14.77 -2.86
C SER A 34 18.90 -16.11 -2.59
N ALA A 35 18.94 -17.02 -3.55
CA ALA A 35 18.49 -18.39 -3.38
C ALA A 35 19.53 -19.36 -3.97
N PRO A 36 19.65 -20.57 -3.39
CA PRO A 36 20.63 -21.55 -3.85
C PRO A 36 20.34 -22.05 -5.27
N ASN A 37 19.07 -22.05 -5.71
CA ASN A 37 18.64 -22.49 -7.03
C ASN A 37 17.71 -21.44 -7.68
N PRO A 38 17.75 -21.27 -9.02
CA PRO A 38 16.95 -20.28 -9.74
C PRO A 38 15.44 -20.57 -9.70
N SER A 39 15.03 -21.84 -9.67
CA SER A 39 13.62 -22.23 -9.55
C SER A 39 13.01 -21.81 -8.20
N THR A 40 13.79 -21.93 -7.12
CA THR A 40 13.38 -21.50 -5.78
C THR A 40 13.40 -19.99 -5.64
N LEU A 41 14.32 -19.30 -6.33
CA LEU A 41 14.35 -17.84 -6.43
C LEU A 41 13.06 -17.32 -7.08
N TYR A 42 12.70 -17.88 -8.23
CA TYR A 42 11.52 -17.47 -9.00
C TYR A 42 10.21 -17.69 -8.22
N TYR A 43 10.10 -18.83 -7.53
CA TYR A 43 8.95 -19.11 -6.68
C TYR A 43 8.80 -18.09 -5.54
N ARG A 44 9.90 -17.77 -4.85
CA ARG A 44 9.91 -16.77 -3.77
C ARG A 44 9.63 -15.36 -4.29
N GLN A 45 10.19 -15.01 -5.45
CA GLN A 45 9.92 -13.72 -6.08
C GLN A 45 8.44 -13.60 -6.47
N MET A 46 7.83 -14.62 -7.06
CA MET A 46 6.41 -14.59 -7.41
C MET A 46 5.49 -14.41 -6.19
N GLN A 47 5.77 -15.10 -5.08
CA GLN A 47 5.01 -14.93 -3.84
C GLN A 47 5.14 -13.52 -3.26
N LEU A 48 6.37 -13.01 -3.15
CA LEU A 48 6.62 -11.68 -2.62
C LEU A 48 6.07 -10.58 -3.54
N LEU A 49 6.11 -10.79 -4.87
CA LEU A 49 5.52 -9.88 -5.85
C LEU A 49 4.02 -9.77 -5.61
N PHE A 50 3.33 -10.91 -5.46
CA PHE A 50 1.90 -10.93 -5.20
C PHE A 50 1.54 -10.18 -3.91
N VAL A 51 2.31 -10.42 -2.84
CA VAL A 51 2.14 -9.70 -1.57
C VAL A 51 2.36 -8.19 -1.73
N ALA A 52 3.43 -7.78 -2.41
CA ALA A 52 3.73 -6.38 -2.66
C ALA A 52 2.60 -5.70 -3.47
N LEU A 53 2.07 -6.40 -4.48
CA LEU A 53 0.99 -5.90 -5.34
C LEU A 53 -0.31 -5.71 -4.54
N VAL A 54 -0.67 -6.67 -3.68
CA VAL A 54 -1.83 -6.56 -2.78
C VAL A 54 -1.67 -5.36 -1.83
N ILE A 55 -0.49 -5.20 -1.23
CA ILE A 55 -0.19 -4.07 -0.34
C ILE A 55 -0.33 -2.74 -1.10
N CYS A 56 0.20 -2.65 -2.31
CA CYS A 56 0.08 -1.45 -3.15
C CYS A 56 -1.38 -1.12 -3.47
N VAL A 57 -2.20 -2.10 -3.86
CA VAL A 57 -3.62 -1.87 -4.18
C VAL A 57 -4.38 -1.37 -2.95
N ILE A 58 -4.21 -2.02 -1.79
CA ILE A 58 -4.85 -1.61 -0.54
C ILE A 58 -4.41 -0.19 -0.16
N SER A 59 -3.12 0.11 -0.33
CA SER A 59 -2.56 1.43 -0.03
C SER A 59 -3.16 2.53 -0.89
N VAL A 60 -3.35 2.28 -2.20
CA VAL A 60 -4.00 3.20 -3.12
C VAL A 60 -5.46 3.43 -2.75
N ILE A 61 -6.20 2.37 -2.39
CA ILE A 61 -7.61 2.48 -1.97
C ILE A 61 -7.73 3.33 -0.69
N LEU A 62 -6.86 3.10 0.29
CA LEU A 62 -6.84 3.89 1.53
C LEU A 62 -6.47 5.34 1.25
N PHE A 63 -5.49 5.59 0.39
CA PHE A 63 -5.09 6.93 0.01
C PHE A 63 -6.22 7.69 -0.71
N ALA A 64 -6.88 7.05 -1.67
CA ALA A 64 -8.05 7.60 -2.37
C ALA A 64 -9.21 7.87 -1.41
N GLY A 65 -9.48 6.96 -0.47
CA GLY A 65 -10.49 7.14 0.57
C GLY A 65 -10.17 8.29 1.53
N GLY A 66 -8.90 8.47 1.90
CA GLY A 66 -8.42 9.59 2.68
C GLY A 66 -8.60 10.93 1.96
N LEU A 67 -8.16 11.01 0.69
CA LEU A 67 -8.36 12.18 -0.18
C LEU A 67 -9.85 12.54 -0.30
N TRP A 68 -10.71 11.56 -0.57
CA TRP A 68 -12.15 11.77 -0.64
C TRP A 68 -12.73 12.31 0.67
N GLY A 69 -12.26 11.80 1.82
CA GLY A 69 -12.62 12.30 3.14
C GLY A 69 -12.20 13.76 3.39
N LEU A 70 -11.08 14.22 2.83
CA LEU A 70 -10.69 15.64 2.89
C LEU A 70 -11.51 16.52 1.96
N VAL A 71 -11.72 16.08 0.73
CA VAL A 71 -12.45 16.83 -0.29
C VAL A 71 -13.90 17.04 0.15
N SER A 72 -14.57 15.99 0.63
CA SER A 72 -15.94 16.07 1.17
C SER A 72 -16.06 17.05 2.35
N ARG A 73 -15.08 17.08 3.26
CA ARG A 73 -15.03 18.07 4.35
C ARG A 73 -14.84 19.50 3.88
N ARG A 74 -14.03 19.72 2.83
CA ARG A 74 -13.84 21.06 2.26
C ARG A 74 -15.10 21.55 1.54
N LEU A 75 -15.80 20.65 0.83
CA LEU A 75 -17.05 20.98 0.14
C LEU A 75 -18.20 21.24 1.12
N SER A 76 -18.28 20.51 2.24
CA SER A 76 -19.30 20.73 3.28
C SER A 76 -19.11 22.02 4.10
N LYS A 77 -17.93 22.66 4.02
CA LYS A 77 -17.63 23.93 4.70
C LYS A 77 -17.88 25.16 3.81
N ARG A 78 -18.21 24.97 2.53
CA ARG A 78 -18.70 26.00 1.62
C ARG A 78 -20.21 25.94 1.58
#